data_AF-A0AAP8GZF4-F1
#
_entry.id   AF-A0AAP8GZF4-F1
#
_cell.length_a   1.000
_cell.length_b   1.000
_cell.length_c   1.000
_cell.angle_alpha   90.00
_cell.angle_beta   90.00
_cell.angle_gamma   90.00
#
_symmetry.space_group_name_H-M   'P 1'
#
loop_
_entity.id
_entity.type
_entity.pdbx_description
1 polymer ?
#
loop_
_entity_poly.entity_id
_entity_poly.type
_entity_poly.pdbx_seq_one_letter_code
_entity_poly.pdbx_strand_id
1 'polypeptide(L)'
;MRKLLTVIGLTFLMLAGCSNGDFDKAMDEGKTALTNKEYKNALSSFERALDEKKDDSDAKVLVEQTKVMIEAVKLKEETKVEESIKSFEKVENMKNGNNTLIKQAKEERTALVAILEQKKKYEEQLTKSEELISKKNYTEAKEILNKLVSETKDNKNLEEYNKKALGLITKIGEEEKTAKSVTTAAKAQKNDAVTSQKVATEKNQKAETEKNQKTETEKNQKVVTEKNQKVETGKNQDAFTFEKAKEYIKKEYKEEYNYTLEDTQVENGKKYYQIRVRTTYKIEGAAGAGFTGVFKVFEDGTIVEMH
;
A
#
# COMPACT_ATOMS: atom_id res chain seq x y z
N MET A 1 33.10 67.91 -15.68
CA MET A 1 32.53 68.98 -14.81
C MET A 1 31.17 69.34 -15.40
N ARG A 2 30.03 69.39 -14.71
CA ARG A 2 29.74 69.81 -13.33
C ARG A 2 28.60 68.96 -12.73
N LYS A 3 28.63 68.81 -11.41
CA LYS A 3 27.59 68.24 -10.55
C LYS A 3 26.38 69.18 -10.52
N LEU A 4 25.18 68.63 -10.43
CA LEU A 4 24.01 69.32 -9.89
C LEU A 4 23.18 68.31 -9.09
N LEU A 5 23.33 68.43 -7.77
CA LEU A 5 22.49 67.79 -6.75
C LEU A 5 21.13 68.48 -6.77
N THR A 6 20.07 67.75 -7.07
CA THR A 6 18.70 68.22 -6.86
C THR A 6 18.14 67.53 -5.63
N VAL A 7 17.92 68.34 -4.61
CA VAL A 7 17.31 68.06 -3.32
C VAL A 7 15.94 67.42 -3.52
N ILE A 8 15.80 66.15 -3.15
CA ILE A 8 14.50 65.49 -3.00
C ILE A 8 14.02 65.83 -1.58
N GLY A 9 13.08 66.77 -1.52
CA GLY A 9 12.34 67.09 -0.31
C GLY A 9 11.61 65.85 0.18
N LEU A 10 12.00 65.39 1.37
CA LEU A 10 11.32 64.34 2.11
C LEU A 10 10.00 64.91 2.64
N THR A 11 8.95 64.81 1.83
CA THR A 11 7.58 65.06 2.25
C THR A 11 7.22 63.99 3.30
N PHE A 12 7.31 64.37 4.56
CA PHE A 12 6.70 63.67 5.69
C PHE A 12 5.19 63.62 5.44
N LEU A 13 4.71 62.53 4.82
CA LEU A 13 3.32 62.11 4.95
C LEU A 13 3.15 61.63 6.40
N MET A 14 2.76 62.56 7.27
CA MET A 14 2.06 62.25 8.51
C MET A 14 0.70 61.65 8.12
N LEU A 15 0.69 60.37 7.78
CA LEU A 15 -0.52 59.56 7.88
C LEU A 15 -0.83 59.47 9.37
N ALA A 16 -1.68 60.37 9.84
CA ALA A 16 -2.34 60.22 11.13
C ALA A 16 -2.95 58.81 11.15
N GLY A 17 -2.34 57.93 11.95
CA GLY A 17 -2.75 56.55 12.06
C GLY A 17 -4.17 56.49 12.60
N CYS A 18 -5.03 55.73 11.91
CA CYS A 18 -6.09 55.02 12.60
C CYS A 18 -5.38 54.18 13.68
N SER A 19 -5.41 54.62 14.92
CA SER A 19 -4.99 53.78 16.05
C SER A 19 -6.06 52.69 16.20
N ASN A 20 -6.04 51.70 15.32
CA ASN A 20 -6.77 50.45 15.48
C ASN A 20 -6.44 49.94 16.88
N GLY A 21 -7.46 49.64 17.68
CA GLY A 21 -7.24 49.13 19.04
C GLY A 21 -6.42 47.83 18.99
N ASP A 22 -5.84 47.41 20.11
CA ASP A 22 -4.97 46.22 20.16
C ASP A 22 -5.64 44.95 19.60
N PHE A 23 -6.97 44.86 19.73
CA PHE A 23 -7.83 43.87 19.08
C PHE A 23 -7.77 43.93 17.54
N ASP A 24 -8.08 45.09 16.94
CA ASP A 24 -8.17 45.23 15.48
C ASP A 24 -6.81 44.96 14.83
N LYS A 25 -5.74 45.44 15.47
CA LYS A 25 -4.37 45.16 15.07
C LYS A 25 -4.06 43.66 15.08
N ALA A 26 -4.47 42.94 16.13
CA ALA A 26 -4.28 41.49 16.23
C ALA A 26 -5.07 40.72 15.16
N MET A 27 -6.30 41.14 14.87
CA MET A 27 -7.12 40.57 13.80
C MET A 27 -6.49 40.78 12.42
N ASP A 28 -5.94 41.96 12.14
CA ASP A 28 -5.29 42.26 10.87
C ASP A 28 -3.96 41.53 10.69
N GLU A 29 -3.15 41.41 11.76
CA GLU A 29 -1.94 40.59 11.78
C GLU A 29 -2.27 39.11 11.47
N GLY A 30 -3.32 38.57 12.11
CA GLY A 30 -3.76 37.20 11.88
C GLY A 30 -4.21 36.97 10.43
N LYS A 31 -5.03 37.87 9.86
CA LYS A 31 -5.45 37.78 8.45
C LYS A 31 -4.27 37.91 7.47
N THR A 32 -3.29 38.73 7.81
CA THR A 32 -2.05 38.86 7.03
C THR A 32 -1.26 37.56 7.05
N ALA A 33 -1.07 36.95 8.23
CA ALA A 33 -0.41 35.66 8.38
C ALA A 33 -1.15 34.54 7.62
N LEU A 34 -2.49 34.52 7.60
CA LEU A 34 -3.27 33.59 6.77
C LEU A 34 -2.97 33.73 5.28
N THR A 35 -2.84 34.96 4.79
CA THR A 35 -2.48 35.22 3.39
C THR A 35 -1.11 34.65 3.05
N ASN A 36 -0.18 34.70 4.00
CA ASN A 36 1.17 34.15 3.89
C ASN A 36 1.24 32.64 4.20
N LYS A 37 0.11 31.97 4.47
CA LYS A 37 0.02 30.57 4.90
C LYS A 37 0.78 30.26 6.19
N GLU A 38 1.02 31.28 7.02
CA GLU A 38 1.69 31.16 8.31
C GLU A 38 0.66 30.82 9.41
N TYR A 39 0.04 29.65 9.34
CA TYR A 39 -1.13 29.32 10.16
C TYR A 39 -0.87 29.39 11.67
N LYS A 40 0.34 29.05 12.12
CA LYS A 40 0.72 29.16 13.55
C LYS A 40 0.78 30.63 14.00
N ASN A 41 1.38 31.51 13.21
CA ASN A 41 1.46 32.95 13.50
C ASN A 41 0.05 33.58 13.46
N ALA A 42 -0.78 33.14 12.51
CA ALA A 42 -2.17 33.55 12.42
C ALA A 42 -2.95 33.16 13.68
N LEU A 43 -2.81 31.91 14.13
CA LEU A 43 -3.46 31.42 15.35
C LEU A 43 -3.07 32.26 16.57
N SER A 44 -1.77 32.49 16.79
CA SER A 44 -1.30 33.30 17.91
C SER A 44 -1.85 34.72 17.88
N SER A 45 -1.99 35.31 16.68
CA SER A 45 -2.55 36.65 16.52
C SER A 45 -4.06 36.67 16.82
N PHE A 46 -4.82 35.67 16.38
CA PHE A 46 -6.25 35.57 16.69
C PHE A 46 -6.51 35.24 18.16
N GLU A 47 -5.65 34.45 18.80
CA GLU A 47 -5.72 34.20 20.25
C GLU A 47 -5.48 35.49 21.03
N ARG A 48 -4.51 36.32 20.61
CA ARG A 48 -4.29 37.65 21.17
C ARG A 48 -5.50 38.57 20.98
N ALA A 49 -6.13 38.55 19.81
CA ALA A 49 -7.38 39.29 19.59
C ALA A 49 -8.49 38.83 20.54
N LEU A 50 -8.63 37.52 20.73
CA LEU A 50 -9.63 36.96 21.63
C LEU A 50 -9.33 37.28 23.11
N ASP A 51 -8.07 37.41 23.51
CA ASP A 51 -7.71 37.84 24.86
C ASP A 51 -8.16 39.28 25.15
N GLU A 52 -8.04 40.18 24.16
CA GLU A 52 -8.51 41.56 24.24
C GLU A 52 -10.05 41.65 24.25
N LYS A 53 -10.74 40.81 23.47
CA LYS A 53 -12.20 40.74 23.42
C LYS A 53 -12.69 39.30 23.51
N LYS A 54 -12.78 38.78 24.74
CA LYS A 54 -13.12 37.37 25.04
C LYS A 54 -14.45 36.88 24.49
N ASP A 55 -15.38 37.78 24.21
CA ASP A 55 -16.70 37.45 23.70
C ASP A 55 -16.90 37.72 22.22
N ASP A 56 -15.86 38.18 21.52
CA ASP A 56 -15.93 38.44 20.09
C ASP A 56 -16.14 37.14 19.29
N SER A 57 -17.25 37.06 18.56
CA SER A 57 -17.63 35.86 17.81
C SER A 57 -16.69 35.58 16.65
N ASP A 58 -16.17 36.62 16.00
CA ASP A 58 -15.36 36.48 14.80
C ASP A 58 -13.97 35.97 15.18
N ALA A 59 -13.38 36.52 16.25
CA ALA A 59 -12.11 36.04 16.80
C ALA A 59 -12.21 34.56 17.24
N LYS A 60 -13.31 34.16 17.91
CA LYS A 60 -13.55 32.74 18.29
C LYS A 60 -13.56 31.82 17.07
N VAL A 61 -14.32 32.18 16.03
CA VAL A 61 -14.40 31.40 14.79
C VAL A 61 -13.03 31.32 14.10
N LEU A 62 -12.28 32.41 14.04
CA LEU A 62 -10.95 32.42 13.40
C LEU A 62 -9.93 31.56 14.15
N VAL A 63 -9.94 31.59 15.49
CA VAL A 63 -9.12 30.69 16.32
C VAL A 63 -9.46 29.23 16.03
N GLU A 64 -10.74 28.88 16.03
CA GLU A 64 -11.19 27.51 15.78
C GLU A 64 -10.85 27.05 14.36
N GLN A 65 -11.18 27.86 13.35
CA GLN A 65 -10.92 27.54 11.95
C GLN A 65 -9.43 27.34 11.67
N THR A 66 -8.59 28.20 12.25
CA THR A 66 -7.14 28.13 12.08
C THR A 66 -6.56 26.89 12.77
N LYS A 67 -7.07 26.50 13.93
CA LYS A 67 -6.70 25.24 14.60
C LYS A 67 -7.00 24.02 13.73
N VAL A 68 -8.20 23.96 13.15
CA VAL A 68 -8.58 22.87 12.24
C VAL A 68 -7.71 22.85 10.99
N MET A 69 -7.36 24.02 10.43
CA MET A 69 -6.44 24.11 9.29
C MET A 69 -5.04 23.59 9.62
N ILE A 70 -4.49 23.94 10.79
CA ILE A 70 -3.19 23.44 11.26
C ILE A 70 -3.22 21.92 11.37
N GLU A 71 -4.27 21.35 11.95
CA GLU A 71 -4.40 19.89 12.07
C GLU A 71 -4.53 19.23 10.69
N ALA A 72 -5.29 19.81 9.76
CA ALA A 72 -5.40 19.29 8.40
C ALA A 72 -4.04 19.24 7.67
N VAL A 73 -3.23 20.29 7.82
CA VAL A 73 -1.87 20.37 7.27
C VAL A 73 -0.94 19.35 7.94
N LYS A 74 -1.02 19.20 9.26
CA LYS A 74 -0.24 18.20 9.99
C LYS A 74 -0.58 16.77 9.55
N LEU A 75 -1.86 16.44 9.41
CA LEU A 75 -2.31 15.13 8.92
C LEU A 75 -1.80 14.87 7.50
N LYS A 76 -1.75 15.91 6.65
CA LYS A 76 -1.16 15.84 5.30
C LYS A 76 0.32 15.46 5.36
N GLU A 77 1.08 16.13 6.23
CA GLU A 77 2.51 15.87 6.44
C GLU A 77 2.77 14.47 7.02
N GLU A 78 1.88 13.97 7.87
CA GLU A 78 1.90 12.61 8.41
C GLU A 78 1.39 11.54 7.42
N THR A 79 1.10 11.92 6.17
CA THR A 79 0.58 11.03 5.10
C THR A 79 -0.78 10.38 5.40
N LYS A 80 -1.52 10.90 6.39
CA LYS A 80 -2.90 10.52 6.74
C LYS A 80 -3.89 11.25 5.84
N VAL A 81 -3.90 10.86 4.56
CA VAL A 81 -4.54 11.62 3.47
C VAL A 81 -6.06 11.75 3.69
N GLU A 82 -6.72 10.67 4.08
CA GLU A 82 -8.16 10.62 4.30
C GLU A 82 -8.60 11.49 5.49
N GLU A 83 -7.87 11.44 6.61
CA GLU A 83 -8.12 12.30 7.77
C GLU A 83 -7.83 13.77 7.45
N SER A 84 -6.78 14.03 6.67
CA SER A 84 -6.44 15.38 6.21
C SER A 84 -7.55 15.97 5.34
N ILE A 85 -8.07 15.21 4.37
CA ILE A 85 -9.23 15.60 3.54
C ILE A 85 -10.43 15.98 4.42
N LYS A 86 -10.82 15.11 5.36
CA LYS A 86 -11.93 15.38 6.29
C LYS A 86 -11.70 16.64 7.12
N SER A 87 -10.46 16.92 7.50
CA SER A 87 -10.11 18.11 8.28
C SER A 87 -10.15 19.38 7.42
N PHE A 88 -9.68 19.34 6.18
CA PHE A 88 -9.88 20.45 5.23
C PHE A 88 -11.36 20.72 4.94
N GLU A 89 -12.19 19.67 4.83
CA GLU A 89 -13.64 19.84 4.68
C GLU A 89 -14.28 20.54 5.87
N LYS A 90 -13.80 20.27 7.09
CA LYS A 90 -14.25 21.01 8.29
C LYS A 90 -13.88 22.49 8.22
N VAL A 91 -12.70 22.83 7.71
CA VAL A 91 -12.30 24.25 7.48
C VAL A 91 -13.23 24.92 6.48
N GLU A 92 -13.52 24.25 5.36
CA GLU A 92 -14.39 24.77 4.29
C GLU A 92 -15.84 25.02 4.77
N ASN A 93 -16.36 24.12 5.58
CA ASN A 93 -17.75 24.14 6.03
C ASN A 93 -17.98 24.92 7.33
N MET A 94 -16.94 25.58 7.87
CA MET A 94 -17.07 26.34 9.10
C MET A 94 -17.95 27.59 8.88
N LYS A 95 -19.05 27.66 9.63
CA LYS A 95 -20.00 28.76 9.54
C LYS A 95 -19.31 30.09 9.90
N ASN A 96 -19.55 31.12 9.08
CA ASN A 96 -18.92 32.43 9.21
C ASN A 96 -17.37 32.38 9.16
N GLY A 97 -16.82 31.32 8.57
CA GLY A 97 -15.38 31.17 8.42
C GLY A 97 -14.76 32.21 7.48
N ASN A 98 -13.45 32.35 7.59
CA ASN A 98 -12.63 33.19 6.75
C ASN A 98 -12.50 32.62 5.33
N ASN A 99 -12.81 33.45 4.32
CA ASN A 99 -12.75 33.06 2.91
C ASN A 99 -11.35 32.63 2.43
N THR A 100 -10.27 33.21 2.99
CA THR A 100 -8.90 32.81 2.64
C THR A 100 -8.62 31.40 3.10
N LEU A 101 -8.99 31.05 4.34
CA LEU A 101 -8.86 29.68 4.87
C LEU A 101 -9.71 28.68 4.08
N ILE A 102 -10.97 29.03 3.79
CA ILE A 102 -11.87 28.17 3.00
C ILE A 102 -11.26 27.89 1.62
N LYS A 103 -10.76 28.93 0.93
CA LYS A 103 -10.13 28.78 -0.39
C LYS A 103 -8.90 27.88 -0.32
N GLN A 104 -7.98 28.14 0.61
CA GLN A 104 -6.75 27.36 0.77
C GLN A 104 -7.05 25.90 1.13
N ALA A 105 -8.01 25.65 2.02
CA ALA A 105 -8.43 24.30 2.39
C ALA A 105 -9.02 23.54 1.20
N LYS A 106 -9.86 24.20 0.40
CA LYS A 106 -10.44 23.61 -0.81
C LYS A 106 -9.38 23.26 -1.85
N GLU A 107 -8.39 24.12 -2.07
CA GLU A 107 -7.27 23.87 -2.99
C GLU A 107 -6.48 22.63 -2.54
N GLU A 108 -6.09 22.57 -1.27
CA GLU A 108 -5.35 21.45 -0.69
C GLU A 108 -6.16 20.15 -0.73
N ARG A 109 -7.43 20.18 -0.31
CA ARG A 109 -8.33 19.02 -0.38
C ARG A 109 -8.47 18.49 -1.80
N THR A 110 -8.66 19.37 -2.77
CA THR A 110 -8.82 18.97 -4.19
C THR A 110 -7.56 18.25 -4.69
N ALA A 111 -6.37 18.75 -4.33
CA ALA A 111 -5.12 18.10 -4.67
C ALA A 111 -4.99 16.70 -4.02
N LEU A 112 -5.40 16.56 -2.76
CA LEU A 112 -5.38 15.28 -2.06
C LEU A 112 -6.37 14.26 -2.63
N VAL A 113 -7.59 14.70 -2.97
CA VAL A 113 -8.59 13.85 -3.64
C VAL A 113 -8.06 13.34 -4.98
N ALA A 114 -7.43 14.20 -5.78
CA ALA A 114 -6.81 13.78 -7.05
C ALA A 114 -5.70 12.74 -6.84
N ILE A 115 -4.94 12.82 -5.74
CA ILE A 115 -3.95 11.79 -5.38
C ILE A 115 -4.65 10.47 -5.05
N LEU A 116 -5.73 10.48 -4.25
CA LEU A 116 -6.48 9.26 -3.94
C LEU A 116 -7.08 8.60 -5.17
N GLU A 117 -7.62 9.39 -6.10
CA GLU A 117 -8.16 8.88 -7.36
C GLU A 117 -7.07 8.23 -8.22
N GLN A 118 -5.89 8.84 -8.29
CA GLN A 118 -4.73 8.25 -8.96
C GLN A 118 -4.30 6.94 -8.30
N LYS A 119 -4.18 6.92 -6.96
CA LYS A 119 -3.86 5.70 -6.19
C LYS A 119 -4.84 4.57 -6.50
N LYS A 120 -6.14 4.86 -6.47
CA LYS A 120 -7.19 3.89 -6.82
C LYS A 120 -7.03 3.36 -8.25
N LYS A 121 -6.83 4.24 -9.22
CA LYS A 121 -6.58 3.87 -10.62
C LYS A 121 -5.38 2.90 -10.76
N TYR A 122 -4.29 3.16 -10.05
CA TYR A 122 -3.10 2.30 -10.12
C TYR A 122 -3.29 0.99 -9.39
N GLU A 123 -4.03 0.96 -8.28
CA GLU A 123 -4.41 -0.28 -7.60
C GLU A 123 -5.21 -1.20 -8.54
N GLU A 124 -6.22 -0.66 -9.23
CA GLU A 124 -7.01 -1.41 -10.21
C GLU A 124 -6.14 -1.96 -11.37
N GLN A 125 -5.14 -1.19 -11.83
CA GLN A 125 -4.19 -1.63 -12.85
C GLN A 125 -3.28 -2.75 -12.35
N LEU A 126 -2.84 -2.70 -11.09
CA LEU A 126 -2.04 -3.76 -10.47
C LEU A 126 -2.86 -5.05 -10.38
N THR A 127 -4.08 -5.00 -9.84
CA THR A 127 -4.97 -6.17 -9.75
C THR A 127 -5.23 -6.79 -11.13
N LYS A 128 -5.56 -5.97 -12.13
CA LYS A 128 -5.75 -6.45 -13.51
C LYS A 128 -4.49 -7.10 -14.07
N SER A 129 -3.31 -6.56 -13.76
CA SER A 129 -2.04 -7.12 -14.21
C SER A 129 -1.77 -8.47 -13.56
N GLU A 130 -2.03 -8.62 -12.26
CA GLU A 130 -1.91 -9.90 -11.54
C GLU A 130 -2.84 -10.98 -12.11
N GLU A 131 -4.08 -10.62 -12.44
CA GLU A 131 -4.99 -11.54 -13.14
C GLU A 131 -4.44 -11.98 -14.49
N LEU A 132 -3.90 -11.05 -15.29
CA LEU A 132 -3.30 -11.37 -16.59
C LEU A 132 -2.08 -12.27 -16.44
N ILE A 133 -1.24 -12.03 -15.43
CA ILE A 133 -0.10 -12.88 -15.08
C ILE A 133 -0.57 -14.30 -14.75
N SER A 134 -1.62 -14.45 -13.93
CA SER A 134 -2.17 -15.76 -13.58
C SER A 134 -2.69 -16.54 -14.81
N LYS A 135 -3.23 -15.81 -15.79
CA LYS A 135 -3.69 -16.35 -17.08
C LYS A 135 -2.55 -16.56 -18.08
N LYS A 136 -1.29 -16.32 -17.68
CA LYS A 136 -0.08 -16.32 -18.52
C LYS A 136 -0.13 -15.35 -19.69
N ASN A 137 -1.00 -14.33 -19.63
CA ASN A 137 -1.09 -13.27 -20.61
C ASN A 137 -0.06 -12.17 -20.30
N TYR A 138 1.21 -12.53 -20.45
CA TYR A 138 2.34 -11.72 -20.01
C TYR A 138 2.56 -10.45 -20.85
N THR A 139 2.18 -10.48 -22.13
CA THR A 139 2.32 -9.31 -23.02
C THR A 139 1.44 -8.16 -22.55
N GLU A 140 0.14 -8.42 -22.35
CA GLU A 140 -0.80 -7.40 -21.88
C GLU A 140 -0.46 -6.92 -20.45
N ALA A 141 -0.06 -7.84 -19.56
CA ALA A 141 0.36 -7.48 -18.21
C ALA A 141 1.55 -6.51 -18.24
N LYS A 142 2.60 -6.82 -19.03
CA LYS A 142 3.78 -5.95 -19.16
C LYS A 142 3.44 -4.59 -19.73
N GLU A 143 2.50 -4.50 -20.68
CA GLU A 143 2.08 -3.21 -21.23
C GLU A 143 1.48 -2.30 -20.15
N ILE A 144 0.53 -2.83 -19.35
CA ILE A 144 -0.09 -2.09 -18.24
C ILE A 144 0.97 -1.69 -17.21
N LEU A 145 1.81 -2.65 -16.79
CA LEU A 145 2.81 -2.42 -15.74
C LEU A 145 3.89 -1.41 -16.18
N ASN A 146 4.38 -1.47 -17.42
CA ASN A 146 5.36 -0.50 -17.93
C ASN A 146 4.76 0.90 -18.01
N LYS A 147 3.50 1.01 -18.42
CA LYS A 147 2.79 2.29 -18.40
C LYS A 147 2.69 2.84 -16.98
N LEU A 148 2.26 2.01 -16.02
CA LEU A 148 2.20 2.38 -14.61
C LEU A 148 3.57 2.85 -14.10
N VAL A 149 4.64 2.12 -14.38
CA VAL A 149 6.01 2.51 -14.01
C VAL A 149 6.37 3.87 -14.59
N SER A 150 6.04 4.12 -15.86
CA SER A 150 6.34 5.40 -16.52
C SER A 150 5.56 6.59 -15.93
N GLU A 151 4.30 6.36 -15.51
CA GLU A 151 3.43 7.38 -14.92
C GLU A 151 3.77 7.67 -13.45
N THR A 152 4.49 6.75 -12.76
CA THR A 152 4.72 6.82 -11.31
C THR A 152 6.17 7.06 -10.90
N LYS A 153 7.16 6.81 -11.78
CA LYS A 153 8.60 6.82 -11.45
C LYS A 153 9.11 8.11 -10.77
N ASP A 154 8.53 9.26 -11.10
CA ASP A 154 9.00 10.57 -10.62
C ASP A 154 8.11 11.14 -9.49
N ASN A 155 7.08 10.38 -9.06
CA ASN A 155 6.13 10.84 -8.04
C ASN A 155 6.31 10.09 -6.72
N LYS A 156 6.85 10.78 -5.70
CA LYS A 156 7.04 10.24 -4.34
C LYS A 156 5.78 9.67 -3.71
N ASN A 157 4.61 10.27 -3.96
CA ASN A 157 3.34 9.80 -3.38
C ASN A 157 2.85 8.48 -4.01
N LEU A 158 3.48 8.06 -5.11
CA LEU A 158 3.14 6.88 -5.89
C LEU A 158 4.30 5.87 -5.96
N GLU A 159 5.35 6.07 -5.15
CA GLU A 159 6.55 5.22 -5.14
C GLU A 159 6.23 3.76 -4.85
N GLU A 160 5.25 3.50 -3.98
CA GLU A 160 4.78 2.16 -3.66
C GLU A 160 4.24 1.43 -4.91
N TYR A 161 3.39 2.09 -5.70
CA TYR A 161 2.81 1.54 -6.93
C TYR A 161 3.89 1.24 -7.97
N ASN A 162 4.88 2.14 -8.10
CA ASN A 162 6.01 1.92 -8.98
C ASN A 162 6.79 0.65 -8.59
N LYS A 163 7.08 0.48 -7.30
CA LYS A 163 7.78 -0.71 -6.77
C LYS A 163 7.00 -1.99 -6.99
N LYS A 164 5.70 -1.99 -6.68
CA LYS A 164 4.81 -3.14 -6.94
C LYS A 164 4.83 -3.53 -8.42
N ALA A 165 4.71 -2.54 -9.31
CA ALA A 165 4.71 -2.81 -10.75
C ALA A 165 6.05 -3.38 -11.25
N LEU A 166 7.18 -2.83 -10.80
CA LEU A 166 8.52 -3.38 -11.11
C LEU A 166 8.70 -4.81 -10.58
N GLY A 167 8.17 -5.11 -9.39
CA GLY A 167 8.15 -6.46 -8.83
C GLY A 167 7.40 -7.45 -9.71
N LEU A 168 6.19 -7.08 -10.16
CA LEU A 168 5.40 -7.91 -11.07
C LEU A 168 6.08 -8.11 -12.43
N ILE A 169 6.70 -7.07 -13.00
CA ILE A 169 7.49 -7.20 -14.25
C ILE A 169 8.63 -8.21 -14.07
N THR A 170 9.32 -8.16 -12.92
CA THR A 170 10.42 -9.09 -12.61
C THR A 170 9.91 -10.53 -12.52
N LYS A 171 8.80 -10.75 -11.80
CA LYS A 171 8.14 -12.05 -11.68
C LYS A 171 7.78 -12.66 -13.04
N ILE A 172 7.20 -11.85 -13.94
CA ILE A 172 6.91 -12.31 -15.31
C ILE A 172 8.18 -12.77 -16.01
N GLY A 173 9.28 -12.02 -15.89
CA GLY A 173 10.56 -12.37 -16.49
C GLY A 173 11.14 -13.71 -15.97
N GLU A 174 10.91 -14.04 -14.71
CA GLU A 174 11.31 -15.31 -14.10
C GLU A 174 10.43 -16.48 -14.55
N GLU A 175 9.10 -16.28 -14.61
CA GLU A 175 8.14 -17.27 -15.11
C GLU A 175 8.39 -17.60 -16.60
N GLU A 176 8.70 -16.60 -17.42
CA GLU A 176 9.04 -16.83 -18.84
C GLU A 176 10.35 -17.61 -19.01
N LYS A 177 11.34 -17.42 -18.12
CA LYS A 177 12.60 -18.17 -18.15
C LYS A 177 12.40 -19.63 -17.76
N THR A 178 11.60 -19.89 -16.72
CA THR A 178 11.28 -21.26 -16.27
C THR A 178 10.41 -22.00 -17.29
N ALA A 179 9.45 -21.33 -17.93
CA ALA A 179 8.67 -21.92 -19.03
C ALA A 179 9.56 -22.30 -20.23
N LYS A 180 10.54 -21.46 -20.58
CA LYS A 180 11.49 -21.76 -21.67
C LYS A 180 12.39 -22.95 -21.33
N SER A 181 12.93 -23.07 -20.11
CA SER A 181 13.80 -24.19 -19.74
C SER A 181 13.07 -25.55 -19.73
N VAL A 182 11.81 -25.59 -19.28
CA VAL A 182 10.96 -26.80 -19.32
C VAL A 182 10.64 -27.22 -20.75
N THR A 183 10.42 -26.26 -21.66
CA THR A 183 10.11 -26.56 -23.07
C THR A 183 11.34 -27.09 -23.82
N THR A 184 12.54 -26.60 -23.51
CA THR A 184 13.80 -27.12 -24.09
C THR A 184 14.15 -28.52 -23.57
N ALA A 185 13.92 -28.78 -22.28
CA ALA A 185 14.08 -30.12 -21.69
C ALA A 185 13.09 -31.14 -22.25
N ALA A 186 11.82 -30.76 -22.47
CA ALA A 186 10.80 -31.60 -23.09
C ALA A 186 11.06 -31.89 -24.58
N LYS A 187 11.72 -30.97 -25.31
CA LYS A 187 12.17 -31.22 -26.70
C LYS A 187 13.41 -32.11 -26.77
N ALA A 188 14.33 -32.03 -25.80
CA ALA A 188 15.47 -32.93 -25.71
C ALA A 188 15.03 -34.39 -25.48
N GLN A 189 14.02 -34.62 -24.63
CA GLN A 189 13.48 -35.96 -24.38
C GLN A 189 12.67 -36.56 -25.55
N LYS A 190 12.22 -35.76 -26.52
CA LYS A 190 11.54 -36.28 -27.73
C LYS A 190 12.49 -36.65 -28.88
N ASN A 191 13.76 -36.21 -28.84
CA ASN A 191 14.75 -36.61 -29.84
C ASN A 191 15.48 -37.92 -29.48
N ASP A 192 15.46 -38.36 -28.23
CA ASP A 192 16.05 -39.66 -27.83
C ASP A 192 15.11 -40.86 -28.08
N ALA A 193 13.82 -40.63 -28.37
CA ALA A 193 12.86 -41.72 -28.64
C ALA A 193 12.79 -42.19 -30.11
N VAL A 194 13.50 -41.54 -31.05
CA VAL A 194 13.41 -41.85 -32.49
C VAL A 194 14.63 -42.61 -33.04
N THR A 195 15.71 -42.80 -32.28
CA THR A 195 16.93 -43.49 -32.77
C THR A 195 17.00 -44.98 -32.41
N SER A 196 16.08 -45.55 -31.62
CA SER A 196 16.11 -46.99 -31.28
C SER A 196 15.16 -47.88 -32.09
N GLN A 197 14.58 -47.39 -33.19
CA GLN A 197 13.79 -48.21 -34.12
C GLN A 197 14.46 -48.30 -35.50
N LYS A 198 15.73 -48.73 -35.54
CA LYS A 198 16.25 -49.42 -36.72
C LYS A 198 17.35 -50.39 -36.30
N VAL A 199 17.20 -51.62 -36.78
CA VAL A 199 18.14 -52.76 -36.70
C VAL A 199 18.00 -53.63 -35.44
N ALA A 200 17.05 -54.57 -35.47
CA ALA A 200 17.24 -55.92 -34.94
C ALA A 200 16.15 -56.87 -35.47
N THR A 201 16.08 -57.02 -36.79
CA THR A 201 15.49 -58.20 -37.43
C THR A 201 16.61 -58.84 -38.23
N GLU A 202 17.22 -59.88 -37.67
CA GLU A 202 17.57 -61.14 -38.35
C GLU A 202 18.40 -62.07 -37.44
N LYS A 203 17.89 -63.31 -37.30
CA LYS A 203 18.56 -64.59 -37.02
C LYS A 203 19.43 -64.74 -35.74
N ASN A 204 19.01 -65.62 -34.82
CA ASN A 204 19.29 -67.06 -34.94
C ASN A 204 18.55 -67.91 -33.89
N GLN A 205 18.29 -69.16 -34.27
CA GLN A 205 17.41 -70.16 -33.65
C GLN A 205 18.13 -71.03 -32.59
N LYS A 206 17.29 -71.68 -31.75
CA LYS A 206 17.48 -72.98 -31.05
C LYS A 206 18.46 -72.98 -29.85
N ALA A 207 18.22 -73.65 -28.72
CA ALA A 207 17.21 -74.64 -28.35
C ALA A 207 17.03 -74.76 -26.82
N GLU A 208 15.80 -75.17 -26.44
CA GLU A 208 15.43 -76.18 -25.44
C GLU A 208 15.43 -75.95 -23.91
N THR A 209 14.19 -76.00 -23.37
CA THR A 209 13.66 -76.70 -22.16
C THR A 209 14.17 -76.27 -20.77
N GLU A 210 13.34 -76.09 -19.73
CA GLU A 210 12.12 -76.80 -19.32
C GLU A 210 11.37 -76.01 -18.20
N LYS A 211 10.02 -76.14 -18.15
CA LYS A 211 9.06 -76.12 -16.99
C LYS A 211 9.28 -75.14 -15.82
N ASN A 212 8.29 -74.48 -15.20
CA ASN A 212 6.85 -74.75 -15.04
C ASN A 212 6.20 -73.56 -14.30
N GLN A 213 4.94 -73.21 -14.62
CA GLN A 213 3.80 -72.87 -13.71
C GLN A 213 3.99 -71.79 -12.60
N LYS A 214 3.08 -70.85 -12.30
CA LYS A 214 1.65 -70.61 -12.58
C LYS A 214 1.27 -69.27 -11.89
N THR A 215 0.41 -68.46 -12.54
CA THR A 215 -0.66 -67.52 -12.08
C THR A 215 -0.53 -66.82 -10.70
N GLU A 216 -0.88 -65.55 -10.43
CA GLU A 216 -2.12 -64.79 -10.65
C GLU A 216 -1.93 -63.40 -9.95
N THR A 217 -2.13 -62.25 -10.63
CA THR A 217 -3.26 -61.28 -10.48
C THR A 217 -3.21 -60.42 -9.19
N GLU A 218 -2.74 -59.17 -9.30
CA GLU A 218 -3.50 -57.89 -9.24
C GLU A 218 -3.85 -57.30 -7.86
N LYS A 219 -3.41 -56.04 -7.71
CA LYS A 219 -4.12 -54.86 -7.18
C LYS A 219 -4.74 -54.90 -5.77
N ASN A 220 -3.94 -54.42 -4.83
CA ASN A 220 -4.07 -53.13 -4.14
C ASN A 220 -5.44 -52.40 -4.19
N GLN A 221 -6.16 -52.33 -3.06
CA GLN A 221 -6.43 -51.10 -2.29
C GLN A 221 -7.49 -51.36 -1.21
N LYS A 222 -7.18 -50.96 0.03
CA LYS A 222 -8.12 -50.93 1.15
C LYS A 222 -8.18 -49.50 1.71
N VAL A 223 -9.40 -48.97 1.72
CA VAL A 223 -9.87 -47.75 2.40
C VAL A 223 -9.88 -47.97 3.92
N VAL A 224 -9.69 -46.89 4.72
CA VAL A 224 -10.32 -46.52 6.03
C VAL A 224 -9.57 -45.26 6.53
N THR A 225 -10.15 -44.06 6.59
CA THR A 225 -11.10 -43.44 7.55
C THR A 225 -10.59 -43.23 8.98
N GLU A 226 -10.37 -41.96 9.30
CA GLU A 226 -10.46 -41.20 10.57
C GLU A 226 -9.84 -41.68 11.92
N LYS A 227 -9.12 -40.70 12.49
CA LYS A 227 -9.09 -40.18 13.88
C LYS A 227 -7.92 -40.54 14.82
N ASN A 228 -7.34 -39.42 15.30
CA ASN A 228 -6.78 -39.11 16.62
C ASN A 228 -5.27 -39.22 16.91
N GLN A 229 -4.84 -38.17 17.63
CA GLN A 229 -3.71 -38.04 18.58
C GLN A 229 -2.35 -37.49 18.11
N LYS A 230 -2.12 -36.24 18.54
CA LYS A 230 -0.97 -35.71 19.31
C LYS A 230 0.07 -36.77 19.75
N VAL A 231 1.34 -36.62 19.33
CA VAL A 231 2.56 -36.32 20.13
C VAL A 231 3.83 -36.63 19.30
N GLU A 232 4.67 -35.60 19.22
CA GLU A 232 6.14 -35.48 19.12
C GLU A 232 7.06 -36.43 18.32
N THR A 233 8.01 -35.73 17.68
CA THR A 233 9.43 -36.06 17.44
C THR A 233 9.81 -37.07 16.36
N GLY A 234 10.05 -36.53 15.16
CA GLY A 234 10.96 -37.08 14.15
C GLY A 234 11.53 -35.92 13.32
N LYS A 235 12.85 -35.73 13.35
CA LYS A 235 13.55 -34.63 12.65
C LYS A 235 13.42 -34.77 11.13
N ASN A 236 13.29 -33.62 10.47
CA ASN A 236 13.72 -33.28 9.10
C ASN A 236 12.70 -33.34 7.94
N GLN A 237 11.85 -32.30 7.85
CA GLN A 237 11.58 -31.49 6.65
C GLN A 237 10.77 -30.27 7.12
N ASP A 238 10.92 -29.11 6.45
CA ASP A 238 10.31 -27.83 6.82
C ASP A 238 8.77 -27.88 6.86
N ALA A 239 8.19 -28.44 7.91
CA ALA A 239 6.75 -28.48 8.08
C ALA A 239 6.21 -27.04 8.18
N PHE A 240 5.18 -26.75 7.39
CA PHE A 240 4.51 -25.46 7.41
C PHE A 240 3.60 -25.35 8.65
N THR A 241 4.12 -24.65 9.67
CA THR A 241 3.46 -24.44 10.96
C THR A 241 2.85 -23.04 11.06
N PHE A 242 1.93 -22.86 12.00
CA PHE A 242 1.34 -21.56 12.30
C PHE A 242 2.40 -20.53 12.75
N GLU A 243 3.46 -20.96 13.46
CA GLU A 243 4.59 -20.08 13.82
C GLU A 243 5.34 -19.57 12.59
N LYS A 244 5.64 -20.45 11.62
CA LYS A 244 6.27 -20.02 10.35
C LYS A 244 5.38 -19.06 9.56
N ALA A 245 4.08 -19.29 9.58
CA ALA A 245 3.13 -18.39 8.92
C ALA A 245 3.12 -16.98 9.56
N LYS A 246 3.25 -16.89 10.89
CA LYS A 246 3.43 -15.59 11.58
C LYS A 246 4.75 -14.91 11.20
N GLU A 247 5.83 -15.68 11.06
CA GLU A 247 7.13 -15.13 10.64
C GLU A 247 7.06 -14.52 9.24
N TYR A 248 6.31 -15.11 8.32
CA TYR A 248 6.09 -14.51 6.99
C TYR A 248 5.40 -13.16 7.10
N ILE A 249 4.30 -13.05 7.86
CA ILE A 249 3.61 -11.75 8.08
C ILE A 249 4.55 -10.74 8.77
N LYS A 250 5.28 -11.16 9.81
CA LYS A 250 6.20 -10.28 10.53
C LYS A 250 7.32 -9.76 9.63
N LYS A 251 7.83 -10.60 8.73
CA LYS A 251 8.89 -10.23 7.79
C LYS A 251 8.41 -9.24 6.72
N GLU A 252 7.19 -9.46 6.21
CA GLU A 252 6.61 -8.64 5.15
C GLU A 252 6.23 -7.24 5.66
N TYR A 253 5.46 -7.17 6.75
CA TYR A 253 4.88 -5.93 7.24
C TYR A 253 5.73 -5.21 8.29
N LYS A 254 6.72 -5.88 8.91
CA LYS A 254 7.63 -5.32 9.93
C LYS A 254 6.93 -4.66 11.14
N GLU A 255 5.69 -5.04 11.42
CA GLU A 255 4.89 -4.56 12.55
C GLU A 255 4.71 -5.63 13.63
N GLU A 256 4.43 -5.18 14.86
CA GLU A 256 4.04 -6.07 15.95
C GLU A 256 2.52 -6.26 15.99
N TYR A 257 2.09 -7.50 15.73
CA TYR A 257 0.69 -7.90 15.77
C TYR A 257 0.43 -8.95 16.84
N ASN A 258 -0.80 -8.95 17.36
CA ASN A 258 -1.43 -10.11 17.94
C ASN A 258 -2.02 -10.97 16.83
N TYR A 259 -1.66 -12.25 16.80
CA TYR A 259 -2.08 -13.19 15.75
C TYR A 259 -3.12 -14.17 16.29
N THR A 260 -4.23 -14.32 15.58
CA THR A 260 -5.25 -15.32 15.86
C THR A 260 -5.40 -16.22 14.65
N LEU A 261 -5.24 -17.53 14.84
CA LEU A 261 -5.54 -18.52 13.80
C LEU A 261 -7.06 -18.64 13.67
N GLU A 262 -7.59 -18.39 12.47
CA GLU A 262 -9.02 -18.57 12.19
C GLU A 262 -9.28 -19.93 11.56
N ASP A 263 -8.47 -20.32 10.57
CA ASP A 263 -8.69 -21.57 9.84
C ASP A 263 -7.42 -22.12 9.19
N THR A 264 -7.44 -23.40 8.83
CA THR A 264 -6.39 -24.10 8.06
C THR A 264 -7.02 -24.79 6.87
N GLN A 265 -6.64 -24.40 5.67
CA GLN A 265 -7.28 -24.87 4.44
C GLN A 265 -6.25 -25.24 3.37
N VAL A 266 -6.71 -25.85 2.28
CA VAL A 266 -5.90 -26.17 1.09
C VAL A 266 -6.56 -25.54 -0.13
N GLU A 267 -5.81 -24.71 -0.84
CA GLU A 267 -6.27 -24.04 -2.07
C GLU A 267 -5.22 -24.27 -3.16
N ASN A 268 -5.66 -24.76 -4.33
CA ASN A 268 -4.78 -25.13 -5.45
C ASN A 268 -3.65 -26.11 -5.06
N GLY A 269 -3.94 -27.04 -4.14
CA GLY A 269 -2.98 -28.04 -3.67
C GLY A 269 -1.93 -27.49 -2.69
N LYS A 270 -2.03 -26.21 -2.29
CA LYS A 270 -1.16 -25.60 -1.29
C LYS A 270 -1.89 -25.40 0.02
N LYS A 271 -1.26 -25.76 1.13
CA LYS A 271 -1.80 -25.49 2.46
C LYS A 271 -1.66 -24.00 2.80
N TYR A 272 -2.70 -23.40 3.39
CA TYR A 272 -2.63 -22.06 3.95
C TYR A 272 -3.28 -21.97 5.34
N TYR A 273 -2.83 -20.98 6.13
CA TYR A 273 -3.49 -20.56 7.36
C TYR A 273 -4.20 -19.24 7.12
N GLN A 274 -5.46 -19.14 7.54
CA GLN A 274 -6.17 -17.87 7.64
C GLN A 274 -5.88 -17.25 9.01
N ILE A 275 -5.25 -16.09 9.04
CA ILE A 275 -4.71 -15.46 10.24
C ILE A 275 -5.28 -14.07 10.38
N ARG A 276 -6.01 -13.80 11.46
CA ARG A 276 -6.38 -12.45 11.84
C ARG A 276 -5.25 -11.79 12.61
N VAL A 277 -4.87 -10.59 12.21
CA VAL A 277 -3.91 -9.74 12.95
C VAL A 277 -4.63 -8.60 13.63
N ARG A 278 -4.08 -8.15 14.76
CA ARG A 278 -4.45 -6.89 15.43
C ARG A 278 -3.20 -6.18 15.89
N THR A 279 -3.06 -4.88 15.62
CA THR A 279 -1.91 -4.12 16.14
C THR A 279 -1.91 -4.08 17.66
N THR A 280 -0.71 -4.05 18.25
CA THR A 280 -0.51 -4.06 19.71
C THR A 280 -0.49 -2.66 20.33
N TYR A 281 -0.34 -1.59 19.54
CA TYR A 281 -0.33 -0.21 20.05
C TYR A 281 -1.76 0.33 20.23
N LYS A 282 -2.04 0.85 21.43
CA LYS A 282 -3.27 1.60 21.71
C LYS A 282 -3.08 3.03 21.19
N ILE A 283 -4.00 3.49 20.34
CA ILE A 283 -4.10 4.91 20.01
C ILE A 283 -4.76 5.60 21.21
N GLU A 284 -4.03 6.44 21.91
CA GLU A 284 -4.54 7.22 23.04
C GLU A 284 -5.74 8.07 22.58
N GLY A 285 -6.92 7.85 23.16
CA GLY A 285 -8.15 8.55 22.80
C GLY A 285 -9.09 7.83 21.83
N ALA A 286 -8.72 6.68 21.25
CA ALA A 286 -9.61 5.88 20.43
C ALA A 286 -10.28 4.75 21.24
N ALA A 287 -11.61 4.74 21.28
CA ALA A 287 -12.37 3.61 21.83
C ALA A 287 -12.40 2.45 20.81
N GLY A 288 -11.26 1.81 20.58
CA GLY A 288 -11.16 0.69 19.65
C GLY A 288 -9.75 0.11 19.55
N ALA A 289 -9.66 -1.21 19.36
CA ALA A 289 -8.40 -1.88 19.03
C ALA A 289 -7.92 -1.37 17.66
N GLY A 290 -6.60 -1.18 17.52
CA GLY A 290 -5.99 -0.76 16.27
C GLY A 290 -6.21 -1.74 15.11
N PHE A 291 -5.63 -1.41 13.94
CA PHE A 291 -5.77 -2.11 12.67
C PHE A 291 -6.00 -3.62 12.82
N THR A 292 -7.13 -4.10 12.28
CA THR A 292 -7.49 -5.51 12.24
C THR A 292 -7.54 -5.95 10.77
N GLY A 293 -6.66 -6.86 10.38
CA GLY A 293 -6.63 -7.45 9.03
C GLY A 293 -6.75 -8.97 9.08
N VAL A 294 -7.15 -9.61 7.98
CA VAL A 294 -7.17 -11.07 7.84
C VAL A 294 -6.28 -11.45 6.66
N PHE A 295 -5.39 -12.42 6.85
CA PHE A 295 -4.45 -12.86 5.83
C PHE A 295 -4.60 -14.35 5.55
N LYS A 296 -4.51 -14.76 4.28
CA LYS A 296 -4.15 -16.12 3.91
C LYS A 296 -2.63 -16.21 3.80
N VAL A 297 -2.01 -17.09 4.56
CA VAL A 297 -0.57 -17.34 4.49
C VAL A 297 -0.34 -18.76 4.01
N PHE A 298 0.30 -18.91 2.85
CA PHE A 298 0.54 -20.19 2.20
C PHE A 298 1.89 -20.79 2.63
N GLU A 299 2.03 -22.11 2.43
CA GLU A 299 3.23 -22.85 2.81
C GLU A 299 4.52 -22.45 2.07
N ASP A 300 4.38 -21.80 0.91
CA ASP A 300 5.49 -21.23 0.14
C ASP A 300 5.86 -19.80 0.57
N GLY A 301 5.18 -19.26 1.58
CA GLY A 301 5.39 -17.90 2.08
C GLY A 301 4.57 -16.81 1.39
N THR A 302 3.71 -17.16 0.44
CA THR A 302 2.78 -16.20 -0.15
C THR A 302 1.79 -15.70 0.90
N ILE A 303 1.57 -14.38 0.96
CA ILE A 303 0.59 -13.75 1.85
C ILE A 303 -0.44 -13.02 0.97
N VAL A 304 -1.73 -13.23 1.25
CA VAL A 304 -2.83 -12.53 0.60
C VAL A 304 -3.69 -11.87 1.68
N GLU A 305 -3.83 -10.56 1.63
CA GLU A 305 -4.75 -9.81 2.48
C GLU A 305 -6.20 -10.02 2.01
N MET A 306 -7.08 -10.29 2.97
CA MET A 306 -8.51 -10.47 2.74
C MET A 306 -9.25 -9.21 3.21
N HIS A 307 -9.97 -8.56 2.29
CA HIS A 307 -10.86 -7.43 2.56
C HIS A 307 -12.29 -7.88 2.85
#